data_AF-A0AAV0VAU3-F1
#
_entry.id   AF-A0AAV0VAU3-F1
#
_cell.length_a   1.000
_cell.length_b   1.000
_cell.length_c   1.000
_cell.angle_alpha   90.00
_cell.angle_beta   90.00
_cell.angle_gamma   90.00
#
_symmetry.space_group_name_H-M   'P 1'
#
loop_
_entity.id
_entity.type
_entity.pdbx_description
1 polymer ?
#
loop_
_entity_poly.entity_id
_entity_poly.type
_entity_poly.pdbx_seq_one_letter_code
_entity_poly.pdbx_strand_id
1 'polypeptide(L)'
;MELLEARVQFIRAGARSARTVSKVYLHPSDMIRFGLESGAHVELYTFDKNNDTRKLLLCGLAWPMDKIKRRGIGLSSIWEAKVAKKDVAMVTVQMLQSSIPTAKSVTLQLVSRASTRERKLSEKERTLLTRCVAAMIDGSLLHEEALISLPLHGVSTVFEVQKVAGETDKNQRIVKFMAATTVFTILWDKMQESDVLGSKDRSSTEMAVSAKQDGFAAIGGLQNELKAVREVVEQPLTNPETFERFGLPAPKGVLLFGPPGTGKTLIARALARELNARVFTINGPEVVSKFVGESEANLRAVFAKATSEAPSLVFIDELDAICPKRDSRVGDMERRLVATLLTLMDGLSSSRQVVVLAATNRPNALDPAVRRPGRFDREVEIKIPTANDRLAILRIALRRLPHNLTHSRTPGAEFKRPWVCWG
;
A
#
# COMPACT_ATOMS: atom_id res chain seq x y z
N MET A 1 -25.57 11.47 -40.63
CA MET A 1 -25.48 10.22 -39.85
C MET A 1 -26.26 10.44 -38.56
N GLU A 2 -27.31 9.65 -38.31
CA GLU A 2 -28.01 9.71 -37.01
C GLU A 2 -27.02 9.33 -35.90
N LEU A 3 -26.82 10.20 -34.91
CA LEU A 3 -26.06 9.88 -33.71
C LEU A 3 -26.99 9.13 -32.76
N LEU A 4 -26.59 7.92 -32.32
CA LEU A 4 -27.35 7.20 -31.31
C LEU A 4 -27.08 7.82 -29.95
N GLU A 5 -27.98 8.66 -29.48
CA GLU A 5 -28.02 9.09 -28.08
C GLU A 5 -28.62 7.99 -27.22
N ALA A 6 -27.82 7.49 -26.26
CA ALA A 6 -28.23 6.39 -25.43
C ALA A 6 -27.77 6.55 -23.97
N ARG A 7 -28.57 5.98 -23.06
CA ARG A 7 -28.32 6.02 -21.62
C ARG A 7 -27.41 4.88 -21.21
N VAL A 8 -26.37 5.18 -20.42
CA VAL A 8 -25.42 4.17 -19.94
C VAL A 8 -26.06 3.28 -18.87
N GLN A 9 -25.90 1.97 -19.02
CA GLN A 9 -26.27 0.93 -18.06
C GLN A 9 -25.05 0.05 -17.81
N PHE A 10 -24.73 -0.22 -16.54
CA PHE A 10 -23.61 -1.09 -16.19
C PHE A 10 -24.07 -2.53 -16.07
N ILE A 11 -23.35 -3.42 -16.75
CA ILE A 11 -23.61 -4.85 -16.77
C ILE A 11 -22.52 -5.53 -15.96
N ARG A 12 -22.92 -6.27 -14.91
CA ARG A 12 -22.05 -7.21 -14.22
C ARG A 12 -21.88 -8.44 -15.10
N ALA A 13 -20.85 -8.43 -15.93
CA ALA A 13 -20.52 -9.59 -16.75
C ALA A 13 -20.08 -10.75 -15.84
N GLY A 14 -20.72 -11.91 -15.98
CA GLY A 14 -20.25 -13.15 -15.33
C GLY A 14 -18.87 -13.55 -15.83
N ALA A 15 -18.10 -14.25 -14.99
CA ALA A 15 -16.69 -14.59 -15.18
C ALA A 15 -16.30 -15.26 -16.52
N ARG A 16 -17.28 -15.75 -17.31
CA ARG A 16 -17.06 -16.37 -18.63
C ARG A 16 -16.93 -15.37 -19.79
N SER A 17 -17.36 -14.11 -19.63
CA SER A 17 -17.26 -13.08 -20.70
C SER A 17 -16.02 -12.18 -20.56
N ALA A 18 -15.04 -12.57 -19.74
CA ALA A 18 -13.90 -11.77 -19.29
C ALA A 18 -12.80 -11.50 -20.34
N ARG A 19 -13.03 -11.79 -21.63
CA ARG A 19 -12.23 -11.20 -22.72
C ARG A 19 -12.82 -9.84 -23.03
N THR A 20 -12.50 -8.87 -22.20
CA THR A 20 -12.99 -7.48 -22.30
C THR A 20 -11.85 -6.57 -22.71
N VAL A 21 -11.49 -6.69 -23.97
CA VAL A 21 -11.15 -5.48 -24.72
C VAL A 21 -12.51 -4.83 -25.01
N SER A 22 -12.79 -3.73 -24.32
CA SER A 22 -13.94 -2.81 -24.44
C SER A 22 -15.13 -3.31 -25.29
N LYS A 23 -15.95 -4.24 -24.79
CA LYS A 23 -17.23 -4.58 -25.44
C LYS A 23 -18.28 -3.54 -25.09
N VAL A 24 -18.98 -3.06 -26.10
CA VAL A 24 -20.11 -2.13 -25.99
C VAL A 24 -21.36 -2.89 -26.37
N TYR A 25 -22.25 -3.11 -25.41
CA TYR A 25 -23.47 -3.86 -25.67
C TYR A 25 -24.60 -2.92 -26.08
N LEU A 26 -25.28 -3.27 -27.17
CA LEU A 26 -26.39 -2.50 -27.75
C LEU A 26 -27.59 -3.41 -27.97
N HIS A 27 -28.80 -2.85 -27.93
CA HIS A 27 -30.00 -3.61 -28.27
C HIS A 27 -30.01 -3.92 -29.78
N PRO A 28 -30.39 -5.13 -30.25
CA PRO A 28 -30.31 -5.49 -31.67
C PRO A 28 -31.10 -4.56 -32.61
N SER A 29 -32.27 -4.08 -32.18
CA SER A 29 -33.05 -3.11 -32.97
C SER A 29 -32.32 -1.77 -33.16
N ASP A 30 -31.51 -1.35 -32.19
CA ASP A 30 -30.70 -0.14 -32.33
C ASP A 30 -29.54 -0.42 -33.29
N MET A 31 -28.87 -1.57 -33.17
CA MET A 31 -27.81 -1.95 -34.12
C MET A 31 -28.28 -1.98 -35.58
N ILE A 32 -29.45 -2.57 -35.85
CA ILE A 32 -30.05 -2.61 -37.20
C ILE A 32 -30.38 -1.21 -37.70
N ARG A 33 -30.97 -0.35 -36.85
CA ARG A 33 -31.34 1.02 -37.21
C ARG A 33 -30.13 1.87 -37.60
N PHE A 34 -29.02 1.71 -36.89
CA PHE A 34 -27.80 2.49 -37.10
C PHE A 34 -26.80 1.82 -38.06
N GLY A 35 -27.16 0.68 -38.66
CA GLY A 35 -26.30 -0.06 -39.59
C GLY A 35 -25.03 -0.63 -38.94
N LEU A 36 -25.08 -0.91 -37.63
CA LEU A 36 -23.94 -1.45 -36.89
C LEU A 36 -23.96 -2.98 -36.97
N GLU A 37 -22.91 -3.55 -37.56
CA GLU A 37 -22.70 -5.00 -37.54
C GLU A 37 -22.13 -5.46 -36.19
N SER A 38 -22.34 -6.74 -35.87
CA SER A 38 -21.72 -7.34 -34.69
C SER A 38 -20.21 -7.38 -34.86
N GLY A 39 -19.48 -6.81 -33.89
CA GLY A 39 -18.03 -6.64 -33.99
C GLY A 39 -17.59 -5.36 -34.71
N ALA A 40 -18.52 -4.48 -35.12
CA ALA A 40 -18.15 -3.16 -35.62
C ALA A 40 -17.43 -2.34 -34.55
N HIS A 41 -16.41 -1.57 -34.96
CA HIS A 41 -15.72 -0.65 -34.08
C HIS A 41 -16.56 0.62 -33.87
N VAL A 42 -16.83 0.93 -32.60
CA VAL A 42 -17.64 2.08 -32.20
C VAL A 42 -16.91 2.95 -31.19
N GLU A 43 -17.16 4.25 -31.30
CA GLU A 43 -16.68 5.29 -30.40
C GLU A 43 -17.86 5.82 -29.59
N LEU A 44 -17.64 5.98 -28.29
CA LEU A 44 -18.59 6.60 -27.38
C LEU A 44 -18.08 7.98 -26.99
N TYR A 45 -18.89 9.00 -27.23
CA TYR A 45 -18.60 10.37 -26.83
C TYR A 45 -19.52 10.81 -25.69
N THR A 46 -18.97 11.55 -24.72
CA THR A 46 -19.75 12.24 -23.69
C THR A 46 -19.96 13.69 -24.08
N PHE A 47 -21.12 14.23 -23.72
CA PHE A 47 -21.38 15.66 -23.70
C PHE A 47 -21.11 16.20 -22.31
N ASP A 48 -20.18 17.15 -22.21
CA ASP A 48 -19.99 17.92 -20.99
C ASP A 48 -20.98 19.10 -21.01
N LYS A 49 -21.79 19.24 -19.96
CA LYS A 49 -22.88 20.25 -19.90
C LYS A 49 -22.38 21.69 -19.94
N ASN A 50 -21.09 21.92 -19.70
CA ASN A 50 -20.52 23.25 -19.53
C ASN A 50 -19.75 23.79 -20.75
N ASN A 51 -19.38 22.97 -21.75
CA ASN A 51 -18.40 23.43 -22.76
C ASN A 51 -18.63 22.99 -24.21
N ASP A 52 -19.76 22.34 -24.54
CA ASP A 52 -20.15 21.91 -25.91
C ASP A 52 -19.11 21.07 -26.68
N THR A 53 -18.01 20.67 -26.04
CA THR A 53 -16.95 19.84 -26.62
C THR A 53 -17.23 18.36 -26.38
N ARG A 54 -17.29 17.57 -27.45
CA ARG A 54 -17.40 16.10 -27.38
C ARG A 54 -16.08 15.51 -26.89
N LYS A 55 -16.11 14.84 -25.74
CA LYS A 55 -14.94 14.11 -25.22
C LYS A 55 -15.12 12.62 -25.46
N LEU A 56 -14.10 11.98 -26.03
CA LEU A 56 -14.08 10.53 -26.23
C LEU A 56 -14.10 9.84 -24.86
N LEU A 57 -15.07 8.97 -24.63
CA LEU A 57 -15.22 8.18 -23.40
C LEU A 57 -14.53 6.83 -23.51
N LEU A 58 -14.76 6.15 -24.64
CA LEU A 58 -14.45 4.75 -24.84
C LEU A 58 -14.44 4.45 -26.34
N CYS A 59 -13.51 3.62 -26.78
CA CYS A 59 -13.61 2.88 -28.04
C CYS A 59 -13.81 1.40 -27.74
N GLY A 60 -14.68 0.74 -28.52
CA GLY A 60 -15.00 -0.65 -28.29
C GLY A 60 -15.62 -1.37 -29.48
N LEU A 61 -15.96 -2.64 -29.27
CA LEU A 61 -16.65 -3.47 -30.25
C LEU A 61 -18.14 -3.51 -29.93
N ALA A 62 -19.00 -3.24 -30.90
CA ALA A 62 -20.44 -3.34 -30.77
C ALA A 62 -20.89 -4.80 -30.69
N TRP A 63 -21.66 -5.15 -29.66
CA TRP A 63 -22.22 -6.49 -29.46
C TRP A 63 -23.73 -6.43 -29.18
N PRO A 64 -24.54 -7.28 -29.82
CA PRO A 64 -25.98 -7.32 -29.57
C PRO A 64 -26.30 -7.95 -28.20
N MET A 65 -27.22 -7.37 -27.45
CA MET A 65 -27.72 -7.93 -26.19
C MET A 65 -29.18 -7.51 -25.90
N ASP A 66 -30.10 -8.48 -25.89
CA ASP A 66 -31.54 -8.25 -25.72
C ASP A 66 -31.95 -7.73 -24.33
N LYS A 67 -31.12 -7.98 -23.31
CA LYS A 67 -31.42 -7.56 -21.93
C LYS A 67 -31.31 -6.04 -21.70
N ILE A 68 -30.78 -5.31 -22.68
CA ILE A 68 -30.57 -3.86 -22.59
C ILE A 68 -31.80 -3.16 -23.14
N LYS A 69 -32.24 -2.10 -22.46
CA LYS A 69 -33.38 -1.30 -22.96
C LYS A 69 -32.99 -0.62 -24.28
N ARG A 70 -33.96 -0.46 -25.19
CA ARG A 70 -33.78 0.36 -26.40
C ARG A 70 -33.27 1.76 -26.05
N ARG A 71 -32.35 2.30 -26.86
CA ARG A 71 -31.57 3.53 -26.57
C ARG A 71 -30.77 3.43 -25.27
N GLY A 72 -30.34 2.23 -24.91
CA GLY A 72 -29.45 1.96 -23.78
C GLY A 72 -28.13 1.39 -24.27
N ILE A 73 -27.03 1.73 -23.57
CA ILE A 73 -25.72 1.13 -23.80
C ILE A 73 -25.31 0.34 -22.57
N GLY A 74 -24.97 -0.92 -22.77
CA GLY A 74 -24.37 -1.77 -21.76
C GLY A 74 -22.86 -1.63 -21.74
N LEU A 75 -22.29 -1.15 -20.64
CA LEU A 75 -20.85 -1.16 -20.38
C LEU A 75 -20.52 -2.13 -19.26
N SER A 76 -19.30 -2.68 -19.27
CA SER A 76 -18.80 -3.47 -18.14
C SER A 76 -18.74 -2.61 -16.87
N SER A 77 -19.05 -3.19 -15.71
CA SER A 77 -18.96 -2.52 -14.39
C SER A 77 -17.58 -1.95 -14.06
N ILE A 78 -16.54 -2.36 -14.78
CA ILE A 78 -15.17 -1.81 -14.65
C ILE A 78 -15.12 -0.32 -15.02
N TRP A 79 -16.05 0.13 -15.87
CA TRP A 79 -16.18 1.52 -16.29
C TRP A 79 -17.00 2.37 -15.31
N GLU A 80 -17.70 1.75 -14.35
CA GLU A 80 -18.61 2.44 -13.42
C GLU A 80 -17.90 3.54 -12.62
N ALA A 81 -16.71 3.24 -12.07
CA ALA A 81 -15.92 4.21 -11.31
C ALA A 81 -15.42 5.39 -12.17
N LYS A 82 -15.24 5.20 -13.49
CA LYS A 82 -14.71 6.24 -14.39
C LYS A 82 -15.82 7.09 -14.99
N VAL A 83 -16.98 6.50 -15.26
CA VAL A 83 -18.17 7.18 -15.76
C VAL A 83 -18.87 7.96 -14.65
N ALA A 84 -18.94 7.41 -13.41
CA ALA A 84 -19.52 8.09 -12.25
C ALA A 84 -18.74 9.38 -11.87
N LYS A 85 -17.41 9.37 -12.02
CA LYS A 85 -16.57 10.56 -11.79
C LYS A 85 -16.84 11.70 -12.78
N LYS A 86 -17.36 11.40 -13.97
CA LYS A 86 -17.59 12.36 -15.06
C LYS A 86 -19.07 12.79 -15.20
N ASP A 87 -19.94 12.34 -14.27
CA ASP A 87 -21.39 12.64 -14.21
C ASP A 87 -22.14 12.47 -15.54
N VAL A 88 -21.79 11.42 -16.28
CA VAL A 88 -22.25 11.19 -17.66
C VAL A 88 -23.59 10.47 -17.66
N ALA A 89 -24.67 11.18 -18.00
CA ALA A 89 -26.00 10.59 -18.12
C ALA A 89 -26.31 10.04 -19.53
N MET A 90 -25.74 10.65 -20.57
CA MET A 90 -26.02 10.38 -21.98
C MET A 90 -24.72 10.30 -22.79
N VAL A 91 -24.66 9.37 -23.73
CA VAL A 91 -23.51 9.18 -24.64
C VAL A 91 -23.99 9.05 -26.07
N THR A 92 -23.19 9.53 -27.02
CA THR A 92 -23.42 9.28 -28.46
C THR A 92 -22.50 8.21 -28.99
N VAL A 93 -23.07 7.27 -29.73
CA VAL A 93 -22.32 6.22 -30.44
C VAL A 93 -22.06 6.66 -31.88
N GLN A 94 -20.83 6.51 -32.32
CA GLN A 94 -20.43 6.72 -33.72
C GLN A 94 -19.63 5.52 -34.22
N MET A 95 -19.83 5.14 -35.49
CA MET A 95 -19.04 4.09 -36.15
C MET A 95 -17.67 4.65 -36.56
N LEU A 96 -16.61 3.89 -36.30
CA LEU A 96 -15.26 4.25 -36.71
C LEU A 96 -15.06 3.96 -38.20
N GLN A 97 -14.81 5.00 -39.00
CA GLN A 97 -14.68 4.88 -40.47
C GLN A 97 -13.25 5.06 -41.00
N SER A 98 -12.29 5.48 -40.18
CA SER A 98 -10.93 5.81 -40.61
C SER A 98 -9.94 4.65 -40.47
N SER A 99 -8.97 4.57 -41.39
CA SER A 99 -7.81 3.68 -41.31
C SER A 99 -7.03 3.94 -40.02
N ILE A 100 -6.98 2.94 -39.14
CA ILE A 100 -6.43 3.08 -37.80
C ILE A 100 -4.92 2.83 -37.87
N PRO A 101 -4.07 3.76 -37.40
CA PRO A 101 -2.63 3.55 -37.41
C PRO A 101 -2.22 2.47 -36.40
N THR A 102 -1.12 1.80 -36.73
CA THR A 102 -0.45 0.84 -35.84
C THR A 102 0.25 1.57 -34.70
N ALA A 103 0.18 0.98 -33.50
CA ALA A 103 0.82 1.52 -32.32
C ALA A 103 2.34 1.31 -32.38
N LYS A 104 3.13 2.35 -32.13
CA LYS A 104 4.58 2.29 -31.99
C LYS A 104 5.00 1.93 -30.56
N SER A 105 4.33 2.50 -29.56
CA SER A 105 4.49 2.09 -28.17
C SER A 105 3.19 2.21 -27.36
N VAL A 106 3.01 1.27 -26.44
CA VAL A 106 1.86 1.25 -25.51
C VAL A 106 2.36 0.95 -24.10
N THR A 107 1.94 1.81 -23.17
CA THR A 107 2.20 1.65 -21.74
C THR A 107 0.91 1.36 -20.99
N LEU A 108 0.83 0.19 -20.37
CA LEU A 108 -0.28 -0.18 -19.48
C LEU A 108 0.14 -0.06 -18.02
N GLN A 109 -0.77 0.35 -17.16
CA GLN A 109 -0.61 0.34 -15.70
C GLN A 109 -1.57 -0.65 -15.07
N LEU A 110 -1.11 -1.48 -14.15
CA LEU A 110 -1.98 -2.34 -13.37
C LEU A 110 -2.81 -1.49 -12.39
N VAL A 111 -4.14 -1.50 -12.55
CA VAL A 111 -5.08 -0.77 -11.68
C VAL A 111 -5.53 -1.64 -10.51
N SER A 112 -5.92 -2.89 -10.80
CA SER A 112 -6.47 -3.80 -9.80
C SER A 112 -6.25 -5.27 -10.19
N ARG A 113 -6.01 -6.12 -9.19
CA ARG A 113 -5.94 -7.57 -9.31
C ARG A 113 -6.76 -8.19 -8.18
N ALA A 114 -7.81 -8.93 -8.51
CA ALA A 114 -8.76 -9.47 -7.54
C ALA A 114 -8.23 -10.69 -6.73
N SER A 115 -6.92 -10.82 -6.50
CA SER A 115 -6.35 -12.05 -5.88
C SER A 115 -6.29 -11.95 -4.36
N THR A 116 -6.84 -12.95 -3.68
CA THR A 116 -6.87 -13.14 -2.22
C THR A 116 -5.50 -13.50 -1.59
N ARG A 117 -4.42 -13.53 -2.36
CA ARG A 117 -3.05 -13.81 -1.90
C ARG A 117 -2.08 -12.93 -2.68
N GLU A 118 -1.55 -11.89 -2.04
CA GLU A 118 -0.49 -11.03 -2.59
C GLU A 118 0.84 -11.80 -2.67
N ARG A 119 0.94 -12.71 -3.64
CA ARG A 119 2.22 -13.32 -4.00
C ARG A 119 2.95 -12.32 -4.89
N LYS A 120 4.10 -11.79 -4.43
CA LYS A 120 4.97 -10.94 -5.25
C LYS A 120 5.37 -11.74 -6.50
N LEU A 121 5.00 -11.24 -7.68
CA LEU A 121 5.39 -11.83 -8.95
C LEU A 121 6.91 -11.70 -9.12
N SER A 122 7.59 -12.81 -9.36
CA SER A 122 9.02 -12.85 -9.70
C SER A 122 9.28 -12.07 -10.99
N GLU A 123 10.50 -11.55 -11.16
CA GLU A 123 10.91 -10.83 -12.37
C GLU A 123 10.71 -11.69 -13.64
N LYS A 124 10.98 -13.00 -13.54
CA LYS A 124 10.72 -13.96 -14.62
C LYS A 124 9.22 -14.08 -14.94
N GLU A 125 8.36 -14.05 -13.92
CA GLU A 125 6.90 -14.11 -14.08
C GLU A 125 6.36 -12.81 -14.69
N ARG A 126 6.89 -11.64 -14.31
CA ARG A 126 6.52 -10.34 -14.89
C ARG A 126 6.83 -10.31 -16.39
N THR A 127 7.99 -10.81 -16.81
CA THR A 127 8.38 -10.88 -18.23
C THR A 127 7.46 -11.82 -19.02
N LEU A 128 7.18 -13.02 -18.47
CA LEU A 128 6.25 -13.96 -19.10
C LEU A 128 4.83 -13.41 -19.19
N LEU A 129 4.32 -12.82 -18.11
CA LEU A 129 3.00 -12.21 -18.08
C LEU A 129 2.89 -11.03 -19.05
N THR A 130 3.94 -10.23 -19.18
CA THR A 130 3.98 -9.12 -20.15
C THR A 130 3.83 -9.66 -21.58
N ARG A 131 4.53 -10.74 -21.92
CA ARG A 131 4.36 -11.42 -23.22
C ARG A 131 2.97 -12.01 -23.40
N CYS A 132 2.41 -12.64 -22.37
CA CYS A 132 1.05 -13.19 -22.42
C CYS A 132 0.00 -12.10 -22.62
N VAL A 133 0.12 -10.97 -21.92
CA VAL A 133 -0.79 -9.83 -22.05
C VAL A 133 -0.68 -9.20 -23.44
N ALA A 134 0.53 -9.03 -23.97
CA ALA A 134 0.73 -8.56 -25.34
C ALA A 134 0.02 -9.48 -26.35
N ALA A 135 0.20 -10.80 -26.22
CA ALA A 135 -0.47 -11.76 -27.09
C ALA A 135 -2.02 -11.75 -26.95
N MET A 136 -2.55 -11.43 -25.76
CA MET A 136 -3.99 -11.36 -25.53
C MET A 136 -4.66 -10.08 -26.05
N ILE A 137 -3.90 -8.99 -26.17
CA ILE A 137 -4.39 -7.69 -26.65
C ILE A 137 -4.08 -7.51 -28.15
N ASP A 138 -3.35 -8.45 -28.76
CA ASP A 138 -2.97 -8.37 -30.17
C ASP A 138 -4.18 -8.15 -31.11
N GLY A 139 -4.06 -7.17 -32.02
CA GLY A 139 -5.12 -6.74 -32.93
C GLY A 139 -6.21 -5.83 -32.33
N SER A 140 -6.14 -5.51 -31.03
CA SER A 140 -7.14 -4.70 -30.34
C SER A 140 -6.95 -3.19 -30.55
N LEU A 141 -8.05 -2.45 -30.51
CA LEU A 141 -8.01 -0.98 -30.50
C LEU A 141 -7.85 -0.45 -29.09
N LEU A 142 -6.83 0.37 -28.89
CA LEU A 142 -6.51 1.01 -27.63
C LEU A 142 -6.62 2.52 -27.78
N HIS A 143 -7.20 3.17 -26.77
CA HIS A 143 -7.19 4.62 -26.63
C HIS A 143 -6.50 4.97 -25.30
N GLU A 144 -6.03 6.21 -25.18
CA GLU A 144 -5.49 6.68 -23.91
C GLU A 144 -6.55 6.65 -22.81
N GLU A 145 -6.13 6.26 -21.61
CA GLU A 145 -6.98 5.99 -20.46
C GLU A 145 -7.96 4.79 -20.62
N ALA A 146 -7.80 3.91 -21.61
CA ALA A 146 -8.67 2.74 -21.74
C ALA A 146 -8.48 1.74 -20.59
N LEU A 147 -9.57 1.16 -20.07
CA LEU A 147 -9.52 0.07 -19.10
C LEU A 147 -9.67 -1.29 -19.79
N ILE A 148 -8.68 -2.17 -19.58
CA ILE A 148 -8.62 -3.52 -20.15
C ILE A 148 -8.69 -4.52 -19.00
N SER A 149 -9.61 -5.48 -19.08
CA SER A 149 -9.69 -6.55 -18.08
C SER A 149 -9.34 -7.89 -18.70
N LEU A 150 -8.34 -8.54 -18.13
CA LEU A 150 -7.82 -9.82 -18.57
C LEU A 150 -7.78 -10.82 -17.41
N PRO A 151 -8.11 -12.09 -17.65
CA PRO A 151 -7.96 -13.14 -16.65
C PRO A 151 -6.49 -13.59 -16.61
N LEU A 152 -5.75 -13.23 -15.55
CA LEU A 152 -4.39 -13.68 -15.31
C LEU A 152 -4.35 -14.61 -14.10
N HIS A 153 -3.83 -15.83 -14.29
CA HIS A 153 -3.79 -16.88 -13.25
C HIS A 153 -5.16 -17.14 -12.57
N GLY A 154 -6.24 -17.16 -13.36
CA GLY A 154 -7.60 -17.40 -12.85
C GLY A 154 -8.22 -16.22 -12.10
N VAL A 155 -7.57 -15.05 -12.09
CA VAL A 155 -8.03 -13.83 -11.42
C VAL A 155 -8.23 -12.72 -12.44
N SER A 156 -9.32 -11.96 -12.34
CA SER A 156 -9.54 -10.78 -13.18
C SER A 156 -8.54 -9.67 -12.79
N THR A 157 -7.68 -9.31 -13.73
CA THR A 157 -6.72 -8.20 -13.63
C THR A 157 -7.15 -7.07 -14.55
N VAL A 158 -7.22 -5.86 -14.01
CA VAL A 158 -7.59 -4.65 -14.74
C VAL A 158 -6.36 -3.79 -14.94
N PHE A 159 -6.12 -3.43 -16.19
CA PHE A 159 -5.06 -2.54 -16.65
C PHE A 159 -5.66 -1.25 -17.20
N GLU A 160 -4.99 -0.12 -17.00
CA GLU A 160 -5.30 1.16 -17.64
C GLU A 160 -4.21 1.50 -18.65
N VAL A 161 -4.62 1.88 -19.86
CA VAL A 161 -3.70 2.39 -20.88
C VAL A 161 -3.30 3.80 -20.48
N GLN A 162 -2.04 4.00 -20.07
CA GLN A 162 -1.57 5.34 -19.71
C GLN A 162 -1.18 6.15 -20.95
N LYS A 163 -0.42 5.53 -21.84
CA LYS A 163 0.18 6.24 -22.98
C LYS A 163 0.13 5.38 -24.22
N VAL A 164 -0.21 6.02 -25.33
CA VAL A 164 -0.31 5.42 -26.64
C VAL A 164 0.42 6.31 -27.63
N ALA A 165 1.42 5.77 -28.32
CA ALA A 165 2.08 6.46 -29.43
C ALA A 165 1.76 5.74 -30.74
N GLY A 166 1.12 6.44 -31.68
CA GLY A 166 0.90 5.95 -33.04
C GLY A 166 2.10 6.18 -33.96
N GLU A 167 2.12 5.48 -35.09
CA GLU A 167 3.16 5.60 -36.12
C GLU A 167 3.05 6.90 -36.96
N THR A 168 1.84 7.47 -37.07
CA THR A 168 1.56 8.68 -37.86
C THR A 168 0.72 9.71 -37.07
N ASP A 169 1.31 10.90 -36.97
CA ASP A 169 0.77 12.21 -36.57
C ASP A 169 0.20 12.46 -35.15
N LYS A 170 0.50 13.66 -34.64
CA LYS A 170 0.50 14.07 -33.22
C LYS A 170 -0.86 14.20 -32.52
N ASN A 171 -1.98 13.83 -33.14
CA ASN A 171 -3.31 14.15 -32.59
C ASN A 171 -4.33 13.00 -32.62
N GLN A 172 -3.90 11.77 -32.93
CA GLN A 172 -4.80 10.62 -32.96
C GLN A 172 -4.78 9.87 -31.62
N ARG A 173 -5.94 9.82 -30.96
CA ARG A 173 -6.14 9.26 -29.61
C ARG A 173 -6.38 7.75 -29.60
N ILE A 174 -6.44 7.10 -30.77
CA ILE A 174 -6.80 5.68 -30.95
C ILE A 174 -5.76 5.02 -31.84
N VAL A 175 -5.25 3.86 -31.43
CA VAL A 175 -4.31 3.06 -32.21
C VAL A 175 -4.74 1.60 -32.22
N LYS A 176 -4.26 0.87 -33.23
CA LYS A 176 -4.32 -0.59 -33.26
C LYS A 176 -3.05 -1.18 -32.65
N PHE A 177 -3.20 -1.98 -31.61
CA PHE A 177 -2.08 -2.69 -30.98
C PHE A 177 -1.69 -3.92 -31.83
N MET A 178 -0.43 -4.01 -32.22
CA MET A 178 0.13 -5.14 -32.97
C MET A 178 1.36 -5.66 -32.24
N ALA A 179 1.27 -6.86 -31.66
CA ALA A 179 2.31 -7.39 -30.78
C ALA A 179 3.68 -7.56 -31.47
N ALA A 180 3.69 -7.70 -32.81
CA ALA A 180 4.90 -7.84 -33.61
C ALA A 180 5.67 -6.52 -33.82
N THR A 181 4.99 -5.37 -33.84
CA THR A 181 5.58 -4.07 -34.21
C THR A 181 5.53 -3.04 -33.09
N THR A 182 4.70 -3.23 -32.08
CA THR A 182 4.52 -2.30 -30.96
C THR A 182 5.47 -2.60 -29.80
N VAL A 183 6.21 -1.58 -29.34
CA VAL A 183 6.95 -1.65 -28.07
C VAL A 183 5.95 -1.63 -26.91
N PHE A 184 5.84 -2.76 -26.21
CA PHE A 184 4.86 -2.95 -25.16
C PHE A 184 5.50 -2.97 -23.77
N THR A 185 5.01 -2.13 -22.86
CA THR A 185 5.50 -2.06 -21.48
C THR A 185 4.33 -2.07 -20.51
N ILE A 186 4.39 -2.95 -19.52
CA ILE A 186 3.43 -2.94 -18.41
C ILE A 186 4.14 -2.42 -17.16
N LEU A 187 3.62 -1.32 -16.65
CA LEU A 187 3.88 -0.83 -15.31
C LEU A 187 3.06 -1.70 -14.34
N TRP A 188 3.69 -2.79 -13.89
CA TRP A 188 3.16 -3.67 -12.86
C TRP A 188 3.06 -2.97 -11.49
N ASP A 189 3.82 -1.89 -11.32
CA ASP A 189 3.88 -1.07 -10.12
C ASP A 189 3.21 0.29 -10.42
N LYS A 190 2.43 0.83 -9.47
CA LYS A 190 1.75 2.12 -9.68
C LYS A 190 2.79 3.23 -9.78
N MET A 191 2.81 3.96 -10.89
CA MET A 191 3.64 5.14 -11.06
C MET A 191 3.35 6.15 -9.94
N GLN A 192 4.35 6.40 -9.08
CA GLN A 192 4.43 7.61 -8.28
C GLN A 192 5.13 8.66 -9.16
N GLU A 193 4.46 9.78 -9.42
CA GLU A 193 5.08 10.96 -10.02
C GLU A 193 6.05 11.59 -9.01
N SER A 194 7.31 11.16 -9.05
CA SER A 194 8.46 11.98 -8.69
C SER A 194 9.76 11.23 -9.02
N ASP A 195 10.62 11.92 -9.77
CA ASP A 195 12.08 11.82 -9.81
C ASP A 195 12.77 10.94 -10.87
N VAL A 196 13.13 11.65 -11.95
CA VAL A 196 14.33 11.46 -12.76
C VAL A 196 15.54 11.99 -11.98
N LEU A 197 16.35 11.10 -11.38
CA LEU A 197 17.82 11.13 -11.39
C LEU A 197 18.41 9.97 -10.55
N GLY A 198 19.31 9.19 -11.16
CA GLY A 198 20.51 8.69 -10.46
C GLY A 198 20.43 7.43 -9.58
N SER A 199 20.47 6.25 -10.21
CA SER A 199 21.35 5.08 -9.91
C SER A 199 21.78 4.74 -8.45
N LYS A 200 21.49 3.46 -8.08
CA LYS A 200 22.11 2.56 -7.07
C LYS A 200 22.00 3.02 -5.60
N ASP A 201 21.38 2.27 -4.67
CA ASP A 201 21.65 0.88 -4.30
C ASP A 201 20.46 0.28 -3.51
N ARG A 202 20.46 -1.06 -3.42
CA ARG A 202 19.46 -1.89 -2.74
C ARG A 202 19.48 -1.70 -1.21
N SER A 203 18.32 -1.52 -0.57
CA SER A 203 17.77 -2.42 0.46
C SER A 203 16.64 -1.77 1.27
N SER A 204 15.58 -2.55 1.57
CA SER A 204 14.45 -2.28 2.50
C SER A 204 13.55 -1.07 2.11
N THR A 205 12.22 -1.06 2.14
CA THR A 205 11.26 -1.46 3.19
C THR A 205 9.85 -1.37 2.54
N GLU A 206 9.06 -2.44 2.54
CA GLU A 206 7.78 -2.56 3.26
C GLU A 206 6.84 -1.33 3.37
N MET A 207 5.58 -1.58 3.00
CA MET A 207 4.33 -0.90 3.41
C MET A 207 4.01 0.51 2.85
N ALA A 208 3.53 0.56 1.60
CA ALA A 208 2.64 1.64 1.15
C ALA A 208 1.19 1.32 1.57
N VAL A 209 0.87 1.55 2.85
CA VAL A 209 -0.52 1.71 3.29
C VAL A 209 -0.95 3.10 2.79
N SER A 210 -1.63 3.14 1.65
CA SER A 210 -2.28 4.38 1.18
C SER A 210 -3.51 4.65 2.03
N ALA A 211 -3.28 5.36 3.12
CA ALA A 211 -4.10 6.48 3.54
C ALA A 211 -3.15 7.41 4.28
N LYS A 212 -3.14 8.70 3.95
CA LYS A 212 -2.68 9.75 4.87
C LYS A 212 -3.55 9.64 6.12
N GLN A 213 -3.16 8.76 7.04
CA GLN A 213 -3.60 8.69 8.41
C GLN A 213 -2.35 9.00 9.19
N ASP A 214 -2.36 10.13 9.90
CA ASP A 214 -1.27 10.49 10.80
C ASP A 214 -0.96 9.26 11.66
N GLY A 215 0.31 8.82 11.68
CA GLY A 215 0.71 7.53 12.27
C GLY A 215 0.20 7.37 13.70
N PHE A 216 0.06 8.48 14.43
CA PHE A 216 -0.47 8.56 15.78
C PHE A 216 -1.99 8.69 15.89
N ALA A 217 -2.66 9.29 14.91
CA ALA A 217 -4.13 9.32 14.85
C ALA A 217 -4.73 7.91 14.65
N ALA A 218 -3.89 6.96 14.23
CA ALA A 218 -4.24 5.54 14.15
C ALA A 218 -4.05 4.77 15.47
N ILE A 219 -3.54 5.40 16.54
CA ILE A 219 -3.34 4.74 17.86
C ILE A 219 -4.27 5.37 18.90
N GLY A 220 -5.17 4.54 19.45
CA GLY A 220 -6.13 4.96 20.46
C GLY A 220 -5.58 4.71 21.87
N GLY A 221 -5.77 5.68 22.76
CA GLY A 221 -5.59 5.45 24.20
C GLY A 221 -4.15 5.28 24.69
N LEU A 222 -3.15 5.66 23.87
CA LEU A 222 -1.72 5.59 24.21
C LEU A 222 -1.02 6.94 24.01
N GLN A 223 -1.79 8.03 24.09
CA GLN A 223 -1.30 9.37 23.72
C GLN A 223 -0.20 9.88 24.67
N ASN A 224 -0.30 9.53 25.96
CA ASN A 224 0.68 9.96 26.97
C ASN A 224 2.01 9.22 26.81
N GLU A 225 1.96 7.91 26.64
CA GLU A 225 3.11 7.03 26.44
C GLU A 225 3.82 7.41 25.13
N LEU A 226 3.03 7.67 24.09
CA LEU A 226 3.54 8.03 22.78
C LEU A 226 4.21 9.42 22.78
N LYS A 227 3.65 10.38 23.52
CA LYS A 227 4.29 11.69 23.74
C LYS A 227 5.63 11.54 24.47
N ALA A 228 5.69 10.70 25.52
CA ALA A 228 6.94 10.45 26.25
C ALA A 228 8.02 9.81 25.36
N VAL A 229 7.64 8.83 24.54
CA VAL A 229 8.56 8.20 23.58
C VAL A 229 9.01 9.20 22.51
N ARG A 230 8.08 10.00 21.99
CA ARG A 230 8.38 11.05 21.00
C ARG A 230 9.39 12.05 21.53
N GLU A 231 9.18 12.59 22.72
CA GLU A 231 10.11 13.57 23.32
C GLU A 231 11.53 13.01 23.42
N VAL A 232 11.67 11.75 23.86
CA VAL A 232 12.99 11.12 24.02
C VAL A 232 13.66 10.83 22.68
N VAL A 233 12.89 10.46 21.65
CA VAL A 233 13.44 10.05 20.35
C VAL A 233 13.64 11.24 19.39
N GLU A 234 12.74 12.23 19.39
CA GLU A 234 12.78 13.40 18.51
C GLU A 234 13.86 14.39 18.96
N GLN A 235 14.04 14.61 20.28
CA GLN A 235 15.04 15.54 20.80
C GLN A 235 16.46 15.32 20.27
N PRO A 236 17.05 14.10 20.33
CA PRO A 236 18.40 13.86 19.81
C PRO A 236 18.48 13.92 18.28
N LEU A 237 17.40 13.62 17.56
CA LEU A 237 17.38 13.62 16.10
C LEU A 237 17.21 15.02 15.51
N THR A 238 16.41 15.88 16.15
CA THR A 238 16.09 17.22 15.64
C THR A 238 17.11 18.27 16.07
N ASN A 239 17.59 18.24 17.32
CA ASN A 239 18.45 19.28 17.88
C ASN A 239 19.70 18.73 18.59
N PRO A 240 20.61 18.04 17.87
CA PRO A 240 21.83 17.50 18.47
C PRO A 240 22.75 18.58 19.07
N GLU A 241 22.79 19.78 18.48
CA GLU A 241 23.60 20.91 18.98
C GLU A 241 23.23 21.34 20.41
N THR A 242 21.96 21.16 20.80
CA THR A 242 21.51 21.57 22.14
C THR A 242 22.20 20.71 23.20
N PHE A 243 22.31 19.40 22.98
CA PHE A 243 23.00 18.50 23.89
C PHE A 243 24.52 18.79 23.97
N GLU A 244 25.12 19.20 22.84
CA GLU A 244 26.54 19.57 22.80
C GLU A 244 26.83 20.84 23.60
N ARG A 245 25.99 21.87 23.49
CA ARG A 245 26.17 23.12 24.24
C ARG A 245 26.06 22.93 25.76
N PHE A 246 25.19 22.02 26.21
CA PHE A 246 25.00 21.73 27.63
C PHE A 246 25.91 20.61 28.17
N GLY A 247 26.70 19.94 27.31
CA GLY A 247 27.55 18.81 27.71
C GLY A 247 26.77 17.60 28.24
N LEU A 248 25.48 17.48 27.88
CA LEU A 248 24.61 16.43 28.37
C LEU A 248 24.67 15.21 27.43
N PRO A 249 24.76 13.98 27.96
CA PRO A 249 24.66 12.79 27.13
C PRO A 249 23.23 12.67 26.58
N ALA A 250 23.10 12.55 25.26
CA ALA A 250 21.83 12.28 24.61
C ALA A 250 21.31 10.89 25.02
N PRO A 251 19.99 10.72 25.21
CA PRO A 251 19.40 9.41 25.49
C PRO A 251 19.62 8.50 24.30
N LYS A 252 20.06 7.26 24.56
CA LYS A 252 20.45 6.32 23.49
C LYS A 252 19.43 5.21 23.30
N GLY A 253 18.75 4.82 24.36
CA GLY A 253 17.90 3.65 24.36
C GLY A 253 16.60 3.87 25.12
N VAL A 254 15.49 3.59 24.45
CA VAL A 254 14.16 3.57 25.07
C VAL A 254 13.65 2.13 25.13
N LEU A 255 13.30 1.66 26.32
CA LEU A 255 12.70 0.35 26.54
C LEU A 255 11.19 0.48 26.81
N LEU A 256 10.38 -0.02 25.87
CA LEU A 256 8.94 -0.18 26.02
C LEU A 256 8.65 -1.51 26.70
N PHE A 257 7.94 -1.49 27.82
CA PHE A 257 7.56 -2.72 28.52
C PHE A 257 6.08 -2.72 28.93
N GLY A 258 5.49 -3.89 29.07
CA GLY A 258 4.13 -4.05 29.60
C GLY A 258 3.50 -5.38 29.21
N PRO A 259 2.23 -5.63 29.54
CA PRO A 259 1.56 -6.89 29.18
C PRO A 259 1.42 -7.06 27.66
N PRO A 260 1.30 -8.29 27.15
CA PRO A 260 1.12 -8.54 25.72
C PRO A 260 -0.21 -7.92 25.22
N GLY A 261 -0.24 -7.53 23.95
CA GLY A 261 -1.45 -6.97 23.32
C GLY A 261 -1.73 -5.49 23.62
N THR A 262 -0.84 -4.77 24.32
CA THR A 262 -0.99 -3.32 24.57
C THR A 262 -0.49 -2.42 23.45
N GLY A 263 -0.12 -2.98 22.29
CA GLY A 263 0.26 -2.18 21.11
C GLY A 263 1.70 -1.65 21.11
N LYS A 264 2.64 -2.26 21.85
CA LYS A 264 4.08 -1.92 21.80
C LYS A 264 4.64 -1.86 20.38
N THR A 265 4.44 -2.92 19.60
CA THR A 265 4.83 -2.97 18.18
C THR A 265 4.10 -1.94 17.32
N LEU A 266 2.86 -1.58 17.67
CA LEU A 266 2.11 -0.54 16.95
C LEU A 266 2.70 0.85 17.18
N ILE A 267 3.08 1.17 18.42
CA ILE A 267 3.74 2.44 18.75
C ILE A 267 5.04 2.58 17.97
N ALA A 268 5.87 1.54 17.97
CA ALA A 268 7.13 1.57 17.24
C ALA A 268 6.93 1.79 15.72
N ARG A 269 5.95 1.11 15.13
CA ARG A 269 5.60 1.30 13.70
C ARG A 269 5.03 2.68 13.40
N ALA A 270 4.28 3.27 14.33
CA ALA A 270 3.75 4.62 14.15
C ALA A 270 4.85 5.68 14.28
N LEU A 271 5.72 5.54 15.28
CA LEU A 271 6.89 6.38 15.49
C LEU A 271 7.81 6.33 14.25
N ALA A 272 8.01 5.13 13.69
CA ALA A 272 8.79 4.92 12.48
C ALA A 272 8.27 5.70 11.26
N ARG A 273 6.95 5.90 11.17
CA ARG A 273 6.33 6.64 10.08
C ARG A 273 6.42 8.15 10.25
N GLU A 274 6.48 8.63 11.47
CA GLU A 274 6.37 10.05 11.78
C GLU A 274 7.73 10.76 11.85
N LEU A 275 8.76 10.09 12.37
CA LEU A 275 10.07 10.72 12.63
C LEU A 275 10.87 11.13 11.38
N ASN A 276 10.40 10.82 10.17
CA ASN A 276 11.10 11.07 8.89
C ASN A 276 12.60 10.65 8.90
N ALA A 277 12.96 9.73 9.79
CA ALA A 277 14.29 9.17 9.97
C ALA A 277 14.30 7.75 9.39
N ARG A 278 15.48 7.23 9.05
CA ARG A 278 15.57 5.84 8.57
C ARG A 278 15.36 4.87 9.72
N VAL A 279 14.51 3.86 9.51
CA VAL A 279 14.13 2.91 10.55
C VAL A 279 14.58 1.51 10.21
N PHE A 280 15.31 0.91 11.13
CA PHE A 280 15.80 -0.46 11.04
C PHE A 280 15.08 -1.32 12.07
N THR A 281 14.29 -2.28 11.62
CA THR A 281 13.54 -3.19 12.50
C THR A 281 14.27 -4.52 12.67
N ILE A 282 14.41 -4.97 13.91
CA ILE A 282 14.99 -6.24 14.30
C ILE A 282 13.96 -6.96 15.16
N ASN A 283 13.63 -8.20 14.80
CA ASN A 283 12.68 -9.01 15.56
C ASN A 283 13.45 -10.08 16.35
N GLY A 284 13.22 -10.17 17.66
CA GLY A 284 13.94 -11.06 18.57
C GLY A 284 14.06 -12.51 18.09
N PRO A 285 12.94 -13.21 17.82
CA PRO A 285 12.94 -14.59 17.33
C PRO A 285 13.62 -14.80 15.98
N GLU A 286 13.61 -13.79 15.10
CA GLU A 286 14.27 -13.87 13.79
C GLU A 286 15.79 -13.87 13.94
N VAL A 287 16.32 -13.25 15.00
CA VAL A 287 17.76 -13.25 15.28
C VAL A 287 18.17 -14.58 15.89
N VAL A 288 17.36 -15.17 16.77
CA VAL A 288 17.70 -16.45 17.44
C VAL A 288 17.60 -17.65 16.50
N SER A 289 16.69 -17.61 15.52
CA SER A 289 16.45 -18.74 14.60
C SER A 289 17.47 -18.89 13.44
N LYS A 290 18.39 -17.94 13.27
CA LYS A 290 19.46 -18.01 12.25
C LYS A 290 20.66 -18.83 12.74
N PHE A 291 21.43 -19.39 11.79
CA PHE A 291 22.59 -20.24 12.09
C PHE A 291 23.63 -19.51 12.95
N VAL A 292 24.31 -20.27 13.82
CA VAL A 292 25.31 -19.79 14.79
C VAL A 292 26.37 -18.93 14.08
N GLY A 293 26.44 -17.64 14.41
CA GLY A 293 27.36 -16.65 13.84
C GLY A 293 26.73 -15.68 12.83
N GLU A 294 25.73 -16.14 12.05
CA GLU A 294 25.00 -15.27 11.12
C GLU A 294 24.14 -14.25 11.87
N SER A 295 23.56 -14.66 13.01
CA SER A 295 22.78 -13.79 13.90
C SER A 295 23.58 -12.60 14.42
N GLU A 296 24.83 -12.83 14.86
CA GLU A 296 25.71 -11.77 15.35
C GLU A 296 26.16 -10.86 14.21
N ALA A 297 26.55 -11.44 13.07
CA ALA A 297 26.96 -10.68 11.90
C ALA A 297 25.82 -9.78 11.39
N ASN A 298 24.58 -10.30 11.39
CA ASN A 298 23.40 -9.54 11.01
C ASN A 298 23.12 -8.39 11.99
N LEU A 299 23.22 -8.61 13.31
CA LEU A 299 23.11 -7.53 14.30
C LEU A 299 24.15 -6.43 14.05
N ARG A 300 25.43 -6.80 13.88
CA ARG A 300 26.49 -5.83 13.58
C ARG A 300 26.24 -5.08 12.28
N ALA A 301 25.77 -5.76 11.23
CA ALA A 301 25.46 -5.15 9.94
C ALA A 301 24.30 -4.14 10.04
N VAL A 302 23.25 -4.45 10.80
CA VAL A 302 22.12 -3.52 10.98
C VAL A 302 22.56 -2.27 11.74
N PHE A 303 23.32 -2.40 12.83
CA PHE A 303 23.82 -1.25 13.58
C PHE A 303 24.83 -0.42 12.78
N ALA A 304 25.69 -1.06 11.96
CA ALA A 304 26.59 -0.36 11.05
C ALA A 304 25.83 0.45 10.00
N LYS A 305 24.78 -0.13 9.39
CA LYS A 305 23.90 0.58 8.45
C LYS A 305 23.16 1.74 9.11
N ALA A 306 22.63 1.52 10.31
CA ALA A 306 21.97 2.57 11.08
C ALA A 306 22.90 3.74 11.37
N THR A 307 24.16 3.45 11.69
CA THR A 307 25.19 4.45 11.93
C THR A 307 25.58 5.20 10.65
N SER A 308 25.70 4.52 9.52
CA SER A 308 26.03 5.16 8.23
C SER A 308 24.91 6.00 7.66
N GLU A 309 23.65 5.68 7.97
CA GLU A 309 22.46 6.35 7.47
C GLU A 309 21.78 7.23 8.53
N ALA A 310 22.55 7.75 9.49
CA ALA A 310 22.06 8.68 10.50
C ALA A 310 21.53 9.98 9.85
N PRO A 311 20.43 10.59 10.36
CA PRO A 311 19.66 10.22 11.55
C PRO A 311 18.79 8.96 11.38
N SER A 312 18.89 8.02 12.33
CA SER A 312 18.20 6.73 12.24
C SER A 312 17.68 6.18 13.58
N LEU A 313 16.67 5.31 13.50
CA LEU A 313 16.03 4.63 14.61
C LEU A 313 16.18 3.11 14.44
N VAL A 314 16.77 2.43 15.42
CA VAL A 314 16.83 0.97 15.47
C VAL A 314 15.73 0.47 16.39
N PHE A 315 14.72 -0.23 15.84
CA PHE A 315 13.65 -0.84 16.62
C PHE A 315 13.90 -2.34 16.84
N ILE A 316 13.95 -2.78 18.09
CA ILE A 316 14.14 -4.18 18.50
C ILE A 316 12.84 -4.68 19.16
N ASP A 317 12.07 -5.51 18.46
CA ASP A 317 10.90 -6.16 19.05
C ASP A 317 11.29 -7.45 19.77
N GLU A 318 10.52 -7.80 20.81
CA GLU A 318 10.74 -8.99 21.64
C GLU A 318 12.19 -9.12 22.14
N LEU A 319 12.71 -8.07 22.76
CA LEU A 319 14.08 -8.02 23.29
C LEU A 319 14.39 -9.17 24.26
N ASP A 320 13.39 -9.68 24.97
CA ASP A 320 13.52 -10.82 25.88
C ASP A 320 13.91 -12.13 25.19
N ALA A 321 13.72 -12.25 23.87
CA ALA A 321 14.23 -13.38 23.10
C ALA A 321 15.76 -13.30 22.88
N ILE A 322 16.32 -12.09 22.77
CA ILE A 322 17.76 -11.89 22.53
C ILE A 322 18.52 -11.74 23.85
N CYS A 323 17.88 -11.16 24.87
CA CYS A 323 18.51 -10.79 26.14
C CYS A 323 17.88 -11.41 27.39
N PRO A 324 17.78 -12.75 27.49
CA PRO A 324 17.34 -13.40 28.71
C PRO A 324 18.35 -13.23 29.85
N LYS A 325 17.89 -13.38 31.09
CA LYS A 325 18.74 -13.40 32.30
C LYS A 325 19.81 -14.50 32.22
N ARG A 326 21.00 -14.22 32.77
CA ARG A 326 22.16 -15.14 32.75
C ARG A 326 21.96 -16.43 33.56
N ASP A 327 21.05 -16.40 34.53
CA ASP A 327 20.71 -17.52 35.43
C ASP A 327 19.72 -18.54 34.83
N SER A 328 18.98 -18.18 33.78
CA SER A 328 18.27 -19.21 33.02
C SER A 328 19.30 -20.15 32.39
N ARG A 329 18.99 -21.45 32.27
CA ARG A 329 19.80 -22.47 31.57
C ARG A 329 19.85 -22.18 30.07
N VAL A 330 20.43 -21.05 29.75
CA VAL A 330 20.51 -20.41 28.45
C VAL A 330 21.78 -20.93 27.79
N GLY A 331 21.65 -21.37 26.54
CA GLY A 331 22.80 -21.86 25.77
C GLY A 331 23.85 -20.76 25.57
N ASP A 332 25.11 -21.16 25.37
CA ASP A 332 26.23 -20.23 25.16
C ASP A 332 26.01 -19.26 23.99
N MET A 333 25.18 -19.64 23.02
CA MET A 333 24.79 -18.81 21.87
C MET A 333 24.08 -17.52 22.29
N GLU A 334 23.05 -17.62 23.12
CA GLU A 334 22.26 -16.45 23.55
C GLU A 334 23.14 -15.50 24.39
N ARG A 335 24.02 -16.04 25.25
CA ARG A 335 24.99 -15.22 26.02
C ARG A 335 25.91 -14.39 25.12
N ARG A 336 26.36 -14.95 23.99
CA ARG A 336 27.18 -14.22 23.01
C ARG A 336 26.38 -13.15 22.26
N LEU A 337 25.10 -13.41 21.97
CA LEU A 337 24.20 -12.40 21.39
C LEU A 337 23.98 -11.22 22.33
N VAL A 338 23.76 -11.47 23.63
CA VAL A 338 23.68 -10.42 24.65
C VAL A 338 24.96 -9.60 24.69
N ALA A 339 26.12 -10.25 24.79
CA ALA A 339 27.40 -9.55 24.82
C ALA A 339 27.61 -8.68 23.56
N THR A 340 27.24 -9.20 22.38
CA THR A 340 27.33 -8.47 21.11
C THR A 340 26.42 -7.25 21.09
N LEU A 341 25.15 -7.39 21.51
CA LEU A 341 24.23 -6.25 21.57
C LEU A 341 24.72 -5.17 22.53
N LEU A 342 25.19 -5.55 23.72
CA LEU A 342 25.74 -4.61 24.70
C LEU A 342 26.95 -3.86 24.14
N THR A 343 27.85 -4.57 23.45
CA THR A 343 29.02 -3.97 22.79
C THR A 343 28.60 -2.98 21.70
N LEU A 344 27.57 -3.33 20.90
CA LEU A 344 27.04 -2.45 19.87
C LEU A 344 26.43 -1.18 20.48
N MET A 345 25.65 -1.31 21.56
CA MET A 345 25.03 -0.17 22.24
C MET A 345 26.08 0.77 22.88
N ASP A 346 27.11 0.21 23.50
CA ASP A 346 28.20 1.00 24.08
C ASP A 346 29.01 1.71 22.97
N GLY A 347 29.16 1.06 21.81
CA GLY A 347 29.80 1.59 20.61
C GLY A 347 29.04 2.73 19.91
N LEU A 348 27.73 2.89 20.16
CA LEU A 348 26.94 4.03 19.65
C LEU A 348 27.29 5.36 20.32
N SER A 349 28.18 5.37 21.32
CA SER A 349 28.64 6.58 22.02
C SER A 349 29.25 7.65 21.11
N SER A 350 29.82 7.27 19.96
CA SER A 350 30.37 8.20 18.96
C SER A 350 29.33 8.76 17.99
N SER A 351 28.16 8.12 17.85
CA SER A 351 27.12 8.50 16.89
C SER A 351 25.86 8.99 17.61
N ARG A 352 25.77 10.31 17.82
CA ARG A 352 24.70 10.98 18.60
C ARG A 352 23.33 11.02 17.90
N GLN A 353 23.26 10.57 16.65
CA GLN A 353 22.06 10.65 15.79
C GLN A 353 21.40 9.28 15.55
N VAL A 354 21.76 8.26 16.35
CA VAL A 354 21.14 6.94 16.31
C VAL A 354 20.48 6.67 17.65
N VAL A 355 19.17 6.39 17.62
CA VAL A 355 18.39 6.02 18.81
C VAL A 355 17.94 4.57 18.69
N VAL A 356 18.00 3.82 19.80
CA VAL A 356 17.52 2.44 19.87
C VAL A 356 16.20 2.40 20.65
N LEU A 357 15.16 1.85 20.06
CA LEU A 357 13.88 1.57 20.70
C LEU A 357 13.75 0.07 20.84
N ALA A 358 13.52 -0.44 22.05
CA ALA A 358 13.27 -1.86 22.27
C ALA A 358 11.90 -2.10 22.90
N ALA A 359 11.27 -3.23 22.58
CA ALA A 359 10.02 -3.65 23.19
C ALA A 359 10.19 -5.02 23.88
N THR A 360 9.58 -5.17 25.06
CA THR A 360 9.50 -6.44 25.77
C THR A 360 8.15 -6.63 26.43
N ASN A 361 7.70 -7.88 26.51
CA ASN A 361 6.54 -8.25 27.32
C ASN A 361 6.95 -8.67 28.75
N ARG A 362 8.25 -8.93 28.98
CA ARG A 362 8.79 -9.53 30.20
C ARG A 362 10.01 -8.76 30.71
N PRO A 363 9.84 -7.56 31.27
CA PRO A 363 10.96 -6.75 31.76
C PRO A 363 11.80 -7.46 32.84
N ASN A 364 11.16 -8.31 33.64
CA ASN A 364 11.83 -9.09 34.69
C ASN A 364 12.67 -10.26 34.15
N ALA A 365 12.48 -10.67 32.89
CA ALA A 365 13.24 -11.74 32.25
C ALA A 365 14.51 -11.22 31.56
N LEU A 366 14.66 -9.90 31.42
CA LEU A 366 15.81 -9.28 30.76
C LEU A 366 17.07 -9.28 31.63
N ASP A 367 18.23 -9.37 30.98
CA ASP A 367 19.53 -9.12 31.62
C ASP A 367 19.59 -7.68 32.19
N PRO A 368 19.82 -7.50 33.51
CA PRO A 368 19.93 -6.18 34.13
C PRO A 368 21.02 -5.29 33.51
N ALA A 369 22.04 -5.86 32.87
CA ALA A 369 23.09 -5.10 32.21
C ALA A 369 22.56 -4.22 31.07
N VAL A 370 21.47 -4.63 30.43
CA VAL A 370 20.86 -3.92 29.30
C VAL A 370 20.18 -2.62 29.76
N ARG A 371 19.70 -2.57 30.99
CA ARG A 371 18.99 -1.44 31.61
C ARG A 371 19.91 -0.42 32.30
N ARG A 372 21.23 -0.56 32.16
CA ARG A 372 22.18 0.36 32.80
C ARG A 372 22.20 1.72 32.08
N PRO A 373 22.46 2.83 32.80
CA PRO A 373 22.62 4.14 32.18
C PRO A 373 23.63 4.12 31.04
N GLY A 374 23.32 4.80 29.93
CA GLY A 374 24.11 4.78 28.69
C GLY A 374 23.75 3.65 27.72
N ARG A 375 22.77 2.82 28.07
CA ARG A 375 22.17 1.78 27.22
C ARG A 375 20.68 2.05 27.03
N PHE A 376 19.78 1.27 27.63
CA PHE A 376 18.37 1.62 27.75
C PHE A 376 18.18 2.46 29.00
N ASP A 377 18.42 3.75 28.87
CA ASP A 377 18.38 4.74 29.94
C ASP A 377 16.97 5.27 30.23
N ARG A 378 16.03 5.08 29.29
CA ARG A 378 14.61 5.43 29.46
C ARG A 378 13.75 4.19 29.36
N GLU A 379 12.83 4.05 30.31
CA GLU A 379 11.85 2.98 30.30
C GLU A 379 10.44 3.58 30.28
N VAL A 380 9.60 3.09 29.38
CA VAL A 380 8.21 3.52 29.23
C VAL A 380 7.31 2.32 29.46
N GLU A 381 6.56 2.38 30.55
CA GLU A 381 5.55 1.38 30.87
C GLU A 381 4.29 1.62 30.03
N ILE A 382 3.89 0.61 29.27
CA ILE A 382 2.62 0.59 28.55
C ILE A 382 1.59 -0.12 29.41
N LYS A 383 0.76 0.67 30.07
CA LYS A 383 -0.26 0.20 31.01
C LYS A 383 -1.45 -0.43 30.29
N ILE A 384 -2.29 -1.10 31.07
CA ILE A 384 -3.58 -1.61 30.61
C ILE A 384 -4.49 -0.41 30.32
N PRO A 385 -5.16 -0.35 29.16
CA PRO A 385 -5.93 0.83 28.76
C PRO A 385 -7.12 1.09 29.70
N THR A 386 -7.31 2.35 30.09
CA THR A 386 -8.45 2.81 30.89
C THR A 386 -9.76 2.76 30.09
N ALA A 387 -10.90 3.05 30.72
CA ALA A 387 -12.19 3.08 30.01
C ALA A 387 -12.20 4.08 28.85
N ASN A 388 -11.57 5.25 29.04
CA ASN A 388 -11.45 6.27 28.00
C ASN A 388 -10.51 5.81 26.86
N ASP A 389 -9.42 5.15 27.20
CA ASP A 389 -8.46 4.61 26.23
C ASP A 389 -9.08 3.51 25.38
N ARG A 390 -9.83 2.59 26.01
CA ARG A 390 -10.58 1.55 25.31
C ARG A 390 -11.61 2.15 24.35
N LEU A 391 -12.29 3.22 24.75
CA LEU A 391 -13.22 3.93 23.88
C LEU A 391 -12.50 4.54 22.68
N ALA A 392 -11.32 5.13 22.86
CA ALA A 392 -10.49 5.64 21.76
C ALA A 392 -10.03 4.52 20.82
N ILE A 393 -9.59 3.38 21.36
CA ILE A 393 -9.21 2.18 20.59
C ILE A 393 -10.40 1.68 19.76
N LEU A 394 -11.58 1.55 20.38
CA LEU A 394 -12.81 1.11 19.71
C LEU A 394 -13.21 2.05 18.58
N ARG A 395 -13.14 3.37 18.79
CA ARG A 395 -13.44 4.36 17.73
C ARG A 395 -12.54 4.19 16.52
N ILE A 396 -11.25 3.96 16.73
CA ILE A 396 -10.30 3.76 15.64
C ILE A 396 -10.54 2.42 14.93
N ALA A 397 -10.76 1.35 15.69
CA ALA A 397 -11.04 0.02 15.13
C ALA A 397 -12.33 -0.01 14.31
N LEU A 398 -13.38 0.68 14.79
CA LEU A 398 -14.69 0.74 14.14
C LEU A 398 -14.75 1.75 12.98
N ARG A 399 -13.75 2.62 12.80
CA ARG A 399 -13.73 3.67 11.75
C ARG A 399 -13.94 3.12 10.33
N ARG A 400 -13.54 1.87 10.08
CA ARG A 400 -13.68 1.20 8.77
C ARG A 400 -14.95 0.36 8.64
N LEU A 401 -15.75 0.25 9.70
CA LEU A 401 -16.99 -0.51 9.74
C LEU A 401 -18.18 0.46 9.81
N PRO A 402 -19.27 0.21 9.08
CA PRO A 402 -20.50 1.00 9.25
C PRO A 402 -21.04 0.76 10.67
N HIS A 403 -21.13 1.82 11.47
CA HIS A 403 -21.61 1.74 12.86
C HIS A 403 -22.36 3.03 13.26
N ASN A 404 -23.34 2.90 14.16
CA ASN A 404 -24.21 4.00 14.61
C ASN A 404 -23.72 4.70 15.90
N LEU A 405 -22.43 4.63 16.23
CA LEU A 405 -21.91 5.30 17.44
C LEU A 405 -21.89 6.82 17.20
N THR A 406 -22.82 7.52 17.84
CA THR A 406 -22.86 8.99 17.88
C THR A 406 -22.17 9.49 19.16
N HIS A 407 -21.53 10.66 19.08
CA HIS A 407 -20.74 11.28 20.16
C HIS A 407 -21.52 11.49 21.49
N SER A 408 -22.84 11.40 21.48
CA SER A 408 -23.76 11.77 22.57
C SER A 408 -24.37 10.61 23.36
N ARG A 409 -24.00 9.36 23.09
CA ARG A 409 -24.46 8.20 23.89
C ARG A 409 -23.30 7.51 24.58
N THR A 410 -22.78 8.14 25.61
CA THR A 410 -22.02 7.46 26.66
C THR A 410 -22.75 7.69 27.98
N PRO A 411 -23.46 6.70 28.54
CA PRO A 411 -23.69 6.70 29.97
C PRO A 411 -22.33 6.50 30.64
N GLY A 412 -21.74 7.61 31.09
CA GLY A 412 -20.89 7.57 32.26
C GLY A 412 -21.76 7.21 33.46
N ALA A 413 -21.18 6.42 34.37
CA ALA A 413 -21.77 5.88 35.59
C ALA A 413 -22.61 4.59 35.43
N GLU A 414 -22.21 3.59 36.23
CA GLU A 414 -22.88 2.31 36.48
C GLU A 414 -22.61 1.12 35.55
N PHE A 415 -21.35 0.68 35.47
CA PHE A 415 -21.07 -0.76 35.40
C PHE A 415 -21.00 -1.34 36.84
N LYS A 416 -22.15 -1.43 37.52
CA LYS A 416 -22.33 -2.33 38.66
C LYS A 416 -22.83 -3.67 38.14
N ARG A 417 -21.93 -4.55 37.68
CA ARG A 417 -22.10 -6.01 37.82
C ARG A 417 -20.72 -6.65 38.00
N PRO A 418 -20.51 -7.45 39.06
CA PRO A 418 -19.25 -8.15 39.25
C PRO A 418 -19.06 -9.17 38.14
N TRP A 419 -17.80 -9.34 37.75
CA TRP A 419 -17.32 -10.33 36.80
C TRP A 419 -17.83 -11.72 37.21
N VAL A 420 -18.68 -12.33 36.37
CA VAL A 420 -18.94 -13.77 36.46
C VAL A 420 -17.79 -14.46 35.73
N CYS A 421 -16.94 -15.11 36.52
CA CYS A 421 -15.93 -16.05 36.07
C CYS A 421 -16.61 -17.13 35.20
N TRP A 422 -16.10 -17.32 33.98
CA TRP A 422 -16.35 -18.56 33.25
C TRP A 422 -15.49 -19.65 33.90
N GLY A 423 -16.16 -20.62 34.52
CA GLY A 423 -15.60 -21.91 34.91
C GLY A 423 -15.63 -22.91 33.76
#